data_AF-A0A7X1PA15-F1
#
_entry.id   AF-A0A7X1PA15-F1
#
_cell.length_a   1.000
_cell.length_b   1.000
_cell.length_c   1.000
_cell.angle_alpha   90.00
_cell.angle_beta   90.00
_cell.angle_gamma   90.00
#
_symmetry.space_group_name_H-M   'P 1'
#
loop_
_entity.id
_entity.type
_entity.pdbx_description
1 polymer ?
#
loop_
_entity_poly.entity_id
_entity_poly.type
_entity_poly.pdbx_seq_one_letter_code
_entity_poly.pdbx_strand_id
1 'polypeptide(L)' 'MRRSFSRVLKNPEVRKRMLQIGAVPGGNTPEEFRAFIQAEMQKWGNLVKQTGIKVEQ' A
#
# COMPACT_ATOMS: atom_id res chain seq x y z
N MET A 1 16.89 2.83 6.76
CA MET A 1 15.91 3.78 6.18
C MET A 1 14.46 3.34 6.52
N ARG A 2 14.03 3.35 7.79
CA ARG A 2 12.67 2.89 8.20
C ARG A 2 11.93 3.81 9.19
N ARG A 3 12.64 4.63 9.97
CA ARG A 3 12.03 5.51 11.02
C ARG A 3 11.60 6.91 10.53
N SER A 4 11.83 7.23 9.26
CA SER A 4 11.63 8.57 8.71
C SER A 4 10.30 8.72 7.96
N PHE A 5 9.82 7.65 7.31
CA PHE A 5 8.66 7.73 6.41
C PHE A 5 7.34 7.93 7.15
N SER A 6 7.06 7.17 8.22
CA SER A 6 5.82 7.32 9.00
C SER A 6 5.67 8.70 9.66
N ARG A 7 6.79 9.36 10.01
CA ARG A 7 6.77 10.74 10.52
C ARG A 7 6.43 11.75 9.43
N VAL A 8 6.92 11.55 8.22
CA VAL A 8 6.60 12.38 7.06
C VAL A 8 5.12 12.25 6.69
N LEU A 9 4.54 11.06 6.75
CA LEU A 9 3.10 10.84 6.50
C LEU A 9 2.17 11.41 7.58
N LYS A 10 2.70 11.65 8.79
CA LYS A 10 1.99 12.36 9.87
C LYS A 10 2.04 13.88 9.71
N ASN A 11 2.87 14.41 8.81
CA ASN A 11 2.90 15.84 8.52
C ASN A 11 1.59 16.26 7.80
N PRO A 12 0.85 17.25 8.33
CA PRO A 12 -0.42 17.70 7.75
C PRO A 12 -0.30 18.14 6.29
N GLU A 13 0.79 18.79 5.90
CA GLU A 13 1.01 19.27 4.53
C GLU A 13 1.26 18.12 3.55
N VAL A 14 1.96 17.08 4.00
CA VAL A 14 2.17 15.86 3.21
C VAL A 14 0.86 15.12 3.02
N ARG A 15 0.07 14.98 4.09
CA ARG A 15 -1.27 14.38 4.03
C ARG A 15 -2.18 15.15 3.07
N LYS A 16 -2.18 16.49 3.12
CA LYS A 16 -2.97 17.35 2.24
C LYS A 16 -2.60 17.16 0.77
N ARG A 17 -1.30 17.13 0.44
CA ARG A 17 -0.83 16.88 -0.93
C ARG A 17 -1.16 15.48 -1.43
N MET A 18 -1.07 14.46 -0.57
CA MET A 18 -1.47 13.10 -0.93
C MET A 18 -2.96 13.01 -1.25
N LEU A 19 -3.81 13.62 -0.42
CA LEU A 19 -5.25 13.67 -0.68
C LEU A 19 -5.59 14.42 -1.99
N GLN A 20 -4.85 15.48 -2.32
CA GLN A 20 -5.04 16.22 -3.58
C GLN A 20 -4.78 15.38 -4.84
N ILE A 21 -3.89 14.39 -4.76
CA ILE A 21 -3.59 13.48 -5.87
C ILE A 21 -4.41 12.18 -5.82
N GLY A 22 -5.44 12.13 -4.97
CA GLY A 22 -6.27 10.94 -4.77
C GLY A 22 -5.58 9.81 -3.99
N ALA A 23 -4.42 10.07 -3.39
CA ALA A 23 -3.70 9.11 -2.57
C ALA A 23 -4.15 9.23 -1.10
N VAL A 24 -4.65 8.14 -0.52
CA VAL A 24 -4.90 8.08 0.92
C VAL A 24 -3.57 7.78 1.63
N PRO A 25 -3.06 8.66 2.50
CA PRO A 25 -1.79 8.40 3.18
C PRO A 25 -1.92 7.16 4.07
N GLY A 26 -1.23 6.10 3.68
CA GLY A 26 -1.05 4.89 4.48
C GLY A 26 -0.20 5.18 5.71
N GLY A 27 -0.85 5.51 6.82
CA GLY A 27 -0.19 5.79 8.11
C GLY A 27 0.18 4.53 8.90
N ASN A 28 0.17 3.38 8.25
CA ASN A 28 0.27 2.10 8.91
C ASN A 28 1.66 1.88 9.51
N THR A 29 1.69 1.28 10.69
CA THR A 29 2.92 0.74 11.27
C THR A 29 3.56 -0.25 10.28
N PRO A 30 4.88 -0.53 10.38
CA PRO A 30 5.51 -1.57 9.55
C PRO A 30 4.78 -2.92 9.59
N GLU A 31 4.09 -3.22 10.69
CA GLU A 31 3.28 -4.41 10.90
C GLU A 31 1.99 -4.37 10.08
N GLU A 32 1.26 -3.26 10.12
CA GLU A 32 0.04 -3.06 9.33
C GLU A 32 0.34 -2.97 7.82
N PHE A 33 1.50 -2.43 7.43
CA PHE A 33 1.93 -2.48 6.02
C PHE A 33 2.24 -3.90 5.57
N ARG A 34 2.90 -4.71 6.40
CA ARG A 34 3.09 -6.14 6.12
C ARG A 34 1.76 -6.88 5.99
N ALA A 35 0.82 -6.63 6.89
CA ALA A 35 -0.50 -7.23 6.84
C ALA A 35 -1.24 -6.88 5.53
N PHE A 36 -1.18 -5.61 5.11
CA PHE A 36 -1.73 -5.17 3.84
C PHE A 36 -1.12 -5.90 2.64
N ILE A 37 0.21 -5.97 2.56
CA ILE A 37 0.88 -6.68 1.45
C ILE A 37 0.49 -8.16 1.42
N GLN A 38 0.42 -8.83 2.57
CA GLN A 38 0.00 -10.24 2.62
C GLN A 38 -1.43 -10.43 2.13
N ALA A 39 -2.35 -9.56 2.54
CA ALA A 39 -3.75 -9.61 2.11
C ALA A 39 -3.88 -9.39 0.59
N GLU A 40 -3.16 -8.41 0.04
CA GLU A 40 -3.14 -8.15 -1.40
C GLU A 40 -2.54 -9.33 -2.18
N MET A 41 -1.41 -9.89 -1.72
CA MET A 41 -0.79 -11.07 -2.34
C MET A 41 -1.74 -12.27 -2.39
N GLN A 42 -2.50 -12.53 -1.32
CA GLN A 42 -3.48 -13.61 -1.31
C GLN A 42 -4.63 -13.34 -2.28
N LYS A 43 -5.19 -12.13 -2.26
CA LYS A 43 -6.30 -11.74 -3.14
C LYS A 43 -5.94 -11.87 -4.62
N TRP A 44 -4.83 -11.24 -5.01
CA TRP A 44 -4.40 -11.24 -6.42
C TRP A 44 -3.82 -12.59 -6.83
N GLY A 45 -3.11 -13.29 -5.95
CA GLY A 45 -2.62 -14.64 -6.22
C GLY A 45 -3.75 -15.64 -6.44
N ASN A 46 -4.84 -15.55 -5.68
CA ASN A 46 -6.03 -16.36 -5.90
C ASN A 46 -6.72 -16.00 -7.21
N LEU A 47 -6.85 -14.72 -7.53
CA LEU A 47 -7.44 -14.26 -8.79
C LEU A 47 -6.68 -14.78 -10.01
N VAL A 48 -5.34 -14.70 -10.01
CA VAL A 48 -4.49 -15.20 -11.10
C VAL A 48 -4.66 -16.72 -11.28
N LYS A 49 -4.65 -17.47 -10.18
CA LYS A 49 -4.85 -18.93 -10.20
C LYS A 49 -6.23 -19.32 -10.73
N GLN A 50 -7.28 -18.57 -10.38
CA GLN A 50 -8.65 -18.87 -10.78
C GLN A 50 -8.95 -18.50 -12.24
N THR A 51 -8.39 -17.38 -12.71
CA THR A 51 -8.71 -16.84 -14.04
C THR A 51 -7.75 -17.33 -15.12
N GLY A 52 -6.59 -17.90 -14.76
CA GLY A 52 -5.56 -18.29 -15.72
C GLY A 52 -4.92 -17.10 -16.45
N ILE A 53 -5.23 -15.86 -16.04
CA ILE A 53 -4.67 -14.64 -16.62
C ILE A 53 -3.16 -14.66 -16.37
N LYS A 54 -2.40 -14.82 -17.43
CA LYS A 54 -0.96 -14.55 -17.44
C LYS A 54 -0.78 -13.06 -17.72
N VAL A 55 0.04 -12.40 -16.92
CA VAL A 55 0.54 -11.07 -17.28
C VAL A 55 1.50 -11.30 -18.44
N GLU A 56 1.04 -11.07 -19.67
CA GLU A 56 1.94 -10.97 -20.81
C GLU A 56 2.82 -9.73 -20.59
N GLN A 57 4.14 -9.95 -20.61
CA GLN A 57 5.14 -8.89 -20.59
C GLN A 57 5.29 -8.29 -21.98
#